data_AF-A0A7W8N8V9-F1
#
_entry.id   AF-A0A7W8N8V9-F1
#
_cell.length_a   1.000
_cell.length_b   1.000
_cell.length_c   1.000
_cell.angle_alpha   90.00
_cell.angle_beta   90.00
_cell.angle_gamma   90.00
#
_symmetry.space_group_name_H-M   'P 1'
#
loop_
_entity.id
_entity.type
_entity.pdbx_description
1 polymer ?
#
loop_
_entity_poly.entity_id
_entity_poly.type
_entity_poly.pdbx_seq_one_letter_code
_entity_poly.pdbx_strand_id
1 'polypeptide(L)'
;MSKIQFDIKQKIAVLSESGKGWSKELNLISWNGYPAKFDIRDWDAAHEKMGKGVTLTEAELKALYHALQRWFEGENERQVVSWHGLLERWTQRAPLFIQQLKNILLYLQERQYPLEKQRQLLYATVFPEFEEALRYEIETIRSIHEVEYTEFVQLLRTLKPEQVEQFFVTLKQ
;
A
#
# COMPACT_ATOMS: atom_id res chain seq x y z
N MET A 1 -21.28 22.64 -38.15
CA MET A 1 -20.41 21.59 -37.59
C MET A 1 -21.06 20.25 -37.86
N SER A 2 -20.31 19.26 -38.35
CA SER A 2 -20.82 17.91 -38.59
C SER A 2 -21.25 17.27 -37.27
N LYS A 3 -22.38 16.55 -37.28
CA LYS A 3 -22.86 15.78 -36.12
C LYS A 3 -21.84 14.68 -35.83
N ILE A 4 -21.21 14.72 -34.66
CA ILE A 4 -20.32 13.65 -34.21
C ILE A 4 -21.16 12.38 -34.02
N GLN A 5 -20.79 11.31 -34.70
CA GLN A 5 -21.37 9.99 -34.51
C GLN A 5 -20.49 9.21 -33.55
N PHE A 6 -21.09 8.44 -32.66
CA PHE A 6 -20.37 7.56 -31.75
C PHE A 6 -21.12 6.26 -31.56
N ASP A 7 -20.36 5.22 -31.24
CA ASP A 7 -20.89 3.91 -30.90
C ASP A 7 -20.12 3.36 -29.70
N ILE A 8 -20.83 3.12 -28.59
CA ILE A 8 -20.28 2.57 -27.36
C ILE A 8 -20.18 1.06 -27.54
N LYS A 9 -18.99 0.58 -27.87
CA LYS A 9 -18.72 -0.84 -28.09
C LYS A 9 -18.72 -1.64 -26.79
N GLN A 10 -18.27 -1.04 -25.69
CA GLN A 10 -18.23 -1.69 -24.39
C GLN A 10 -18.28 -0.66 -23.26
N LYS A 11 -19.06 -0.96 -22.22
CA LYS A 11 -19.03 -0.22 -20.95
C LYS A 11 -18.08 -0.90 -19.98
N ILE A 12 -17.10 -0.17 -19.45
CA ILE A 12 -16.01 -0.76 -18.65
C ILE A 12 -16.23 -0.46 -17.17
N ALA A 13 -16.40 0.81 -16.81
CA ALA A 13 -16.60 1.20 -15.42
C ALA A 13 -17.35 2.54 -15.29
N VAL A 14 -18.14 2.68 -14.22
CA VAL A 14 -18.66 3.97 -13.75
C VAL A 14 -17.70 4.49 -12.68
N LEU A 15 -17.10 5.65 -12.91
CA LEU A 15 -16.12 6.27 -12.02
C LEU A 15 -16.79 7.13 -10.94
N SER A 16 -17.92 7.77 -11.28
CA SER A 16 -18.70 8.56 -10.33
C SER A 16 -20.10 8.82 -10.87
N GLU A 17 -21.08 8.90 -9.98
CA GLU A 17 -22.43 9.37 -10.30
C GLU A 17 -22.61 10.79 -9.76
N SER A 18 -23.26 11.65 -10.53
CA SER A 18 -23.67 12.98 -10.11
C SER A 18 -25.18 12.98 -9.80
N GLY A 19 -25.59 13.79 -8.82
CA GLY A 19 -27.00 13.87 -8.38
C GLY A 19 -28.00 14.38 -9.41
N LYS A 20 -27.60 14.61 -10.68
CA LYS A 20 -28.46 15.06 -11.78
C LYS A 20 -28.61 14.01 -12.89
N GLY A 21 -28.32 12.74 -12.60
CA GLY A 21 -28.45 11.64 -13.56
C GLY A 21 -27.36 11.61 -14.63
N TRP A 22 -26.21 12.23 -14.35
CA TRP A 22 -25.02 12.10 -15.17
C TRP A 22 -24.00 11.21 -14.48
N SER A 23 -23.34 10.35 -15.24
CA SER A 23 -22.30 9.44 -14.79
C SER A 23 -21.00 9.72 -15.52
N LYS A 24 -19.88 9.75 -14.80
CA LYS A 24 -18.55 9.70 -15.40
C LYS A 24 -18.19 8.25 -15.63
N GLU A 25 -17.87 7.89 -16.86
CA GLU A 25 -17.66 6.49 -17.25
C GLU A 25 -16.36 6.33 -18.04
N LEU A 26 -15.76 5.14 -17.91
CA LEU A 26 -14.76 4.61 -18.81
C LEU A 26 -15.43 3.62 -19.75
N ASN A 27 -15.37 3.89 -21.05
CA ASN A 27 -16.01 3.10 -22.10
C ASN A 27 -15.03 2.86 -23.26
N LEU A 28 -15.32 1.85 -24.09
CA LEU A 28 -14.68 1.65 -25.39
C LEU A 28 -15.61 2.21 -26.48
N ILE A 29 -15.17 3.24 -27.19
CA ILE A 29 -16.03 4.02 -28.11
C ILE A 29 -15.40 4.13 -29.50
N SER A 30 -16.20 3.85 -30.53
CA SER A 30 -15.88 4.18 -31.92
C SER A 30 -16.45 5.55 -32.25
N TRP A 31 -15.58 6.48 -32.64
CA TRP A 31 -15.97 7.83 -33.06
C TRP A 31 -16.03 7.89 -34.58
N ASN A 32 -17.13 8.37 -35.16
CA ASN A 32 -17.32 8.55 -36.60
C ASN A 32 -16.93 7.32 -37.46
N GLY A 33 -17.14 6.11 -36.93
CA GLY A 33 -16.78 4.86 -37.60
C GLY A 33 -15.30 4.48 -37.55
N TYR A 34 -14.45 5.25 -36.88
CA TYR A 34 -13.03 4.89 -36.66
C TYR A 34 -12.87 3.75 -35.66
N PRO A 35 -11.71 3.05 -35.64
CA PRO A 35 -11.41 2.03 -34.65
C PRO A 35 -11.67 2.52 -33.22
N ALA A 36 -12.29 1.63 -32.42
CA ALA A 36 -12.70 1.99 -31.08
C ALA A 36 -11.50 2.25 -30.16
N LYS A 37 -11.61 3.27 -29.32
CA LYS A 37 -10.60 3.67 -28.34
C LYS A 37 -11.22 3.81 -26.96
N PHE A 38 -10.37 3.82 -25.93
CA PHE A 38 -10.82 4.04 -24.58
C PHE A 38 -11.20 5.50 -24.40
N ASP A 39 -12.25 5.76 -23.65
CA ASP A 39 -12.75 7.11 -23.46
C ASP A 39 -13.30 7.28 -22.05
N ILE A 40 -12.86 8.35 -21.39
CA ILE A 40 -13.34 8.75 -20.08
C ILE A 40 -14.11 10.05 -20.22
N ARG A 41 -15.42 10.01 -20.00
CA ARG A 41 -16.28 11.21 -20.08
C ARG A 41 -17.56 11.10 -19.26
N ASP A 42 -18.21 12.24 -19.09
CA ASP A 42 -19.55 12.29 -18.50
C ASP A 42 -20.62 11.96 -19.55
N TRP A 43 -21.60 11.15 -19.17
CA TRP A 43 -22.77 10.75 -19.95
C TRP A 43 -24.04 11.07 -19.18
N ASP A 44 -25.11 11.39 -19.89
CA ASP A 44 -26.44 11.38 -19.30
C ASP A 44 -26.97 9.94 -19.16
N ALA A 45 -28.02 9.76 -18.35
CA ALA A 45 -28.58 8.44 -18.06
C ALA A 45 -29.01 7.63 -19.30
N ALA A 46 -29.30 8.30 -20.42
CA ALA A 46 -29.71 7.69 -21.69
C ALA A 46 -28.54 7.50 -22.69
N HIS A 47 -27.32 7.96 -22.37
CA HIS A 47 -26.17 7.98 -23.27
C HIS A 47 -26.42 8.73 -24.59
N GLU A 48 -27.32 9.71 -24.58
CA GLU A 48 -27.65 10.56 -25.74
C GLU A 48 -26.80 11.82 -25.76
N LYS A 49 -26.46 12.35 -24.57
CA LYS A 49 -25.64 13.54 -24.40
C LYS A 49 -24.35 13.17 -23.69
N MET A 50 -23.29 13.81 -24.16
CA MET A 50 -21.95 13.61 -23.64
C MET A 50 -21.38 14.95 -23.17
N GLY A 51 -20.68 14.91 -22.03
CA GLY A 51 -19.98 16.03 -21.45
C GLY A 51 -18.54 16.12 -21.96
N LYS A 52 -17.71 16.82 -21.19
CA LYS A 52 -16.27 16.89 -21.45
C LYS A 52 -15.62 15.55 -21.12
N GLY A 53 -14.59 15.20 -21.88
CA GLY A 53 -13.87 13.95 -21.68
C GLY A 53 -12.60 13.87 -22.48
N VAL A 54 -11.95 12.72 -22.39
CA VAL A 54 -10.70 12.42 -23.08
C VAL A 54 -10.76 11.04 -23.71
N THR A 55 -10.32 10.96 -24.96
CA THR A 55 -10.11 9.68 -25.66
C THR A 55 -8.64 9.29 -25.54
N LEU A 56 -8.38 8.06 -25.11
CA LEU A 56 -7.07 7.49 -24.88
C LEU A 56 -6.85 6.31 -25.82
N THR A 57 -5.67 6.24 -26.41
CA THR A 57 -5.16 5.02 -27.02
C THR A 57 -4.92 3.94 -25.96
N GLU A 58 -4.79 2.69 -26.40
CA GLU A 58 -4.45 1.60 -25.48
C GLU A 58 -3.11 1.83 -24.75
N ALA A 59 -2.11 2.40 -25.44
CA ALA A 59 -0.81 2.72 -24.85
C ALA A 59 -0.92 3.78 -23.75
N GLU A 60 -1.70 4.85 -23.98
CA GLU A 60 -1.95 5.89 -22.99
C GLU A 60 -2.74 5.35 -21.78
N LEU A 61 -3.75 4.49 -22.02
CA LEU A 61 -4.51 3.89 -20.93
C LEU A 61 -3.63 2.94 -20.09
N LYS A 62 -2.76 2.15 -20.72
CA LYS A 62 -1.76 1.32 -20.02
C LYS A 62 -0.80 2.17 -19.18
N ALA A 63 -0.32 3.28 -19.73
CA ALA A 63 0.53 4.20 -18.98
C ALA A 63 -0.20 4.82 -17.78
N LEU A 64 -1.45 5.23 -17.96
CA LEU A 64 -2.31 5.73 -16.88
C LEU A 64 -2.53 4.65 -15.81
N TYR A 65 -2.86 3.41 -16.22
CA TYR A 65 -3.02 2.28 -15.31
C TYR A 65 -1.78 2.07 -14.46
N HIS A 66 -0.58 2.00 -15.05
CA HIS A 66 0.65 1.83 -14.29
C HIS A 66 0.95 3.02 -13.36
N ALA A 67 0.65 4.25 -13.79
CA ALA A 67 0.82 5.43 -12.93
C ALA A 67 -0.13 5.39 -11.72
N LEU A 68 -1.40 5.05 -11.94
CA LEU A 68 -2.39 4.89 -10.86
C LEU A 68 -2.04 3.72 -9.96
N GLN A 69 -1.59 2.60 -10.52
CA GLN A 69 -1.13 1.44 -9.76
C GLN A 69 0.02 1.84 -8.84
N ARG A 70 1.06 2.52 -9.34
CA ARG A 70 2.16 3.04 -8.50
C ARG A 70 1.68 4.02 -7.42
N TRP A 71 0.73 4.87 -7.77
CA TRP A 71 0.13 5.84 -6.84
C TRP A 71 -0.64 5.15 -5.70
N PHE A 72 -1.49 4.16 -6.01
CA PHE A 72 -2.33 3.49 -5.03
C PHE A 72 -1.64 2.34 -4.30
N GLU A 73 -0.78 1.57 -4.96
CA GLU A 73 -0.01 0.45 -4.38
C GLU A 73 1.25 0.91 -3.66
N GLY A 74 1.69 2.16 -3.88
CA GLY A 74 2.60 2.87 -3.00
C GLY A 74 4.07 2.57 -3.24
N GLU A 75 4.70 3.39 -4.07
CA GLU A 75 6.03 3.93 -3.77
C GLU A 75 5.99 5.33 -3.16
N ASN A 76 4.84 5.80 -2.63
CA ASN A 76 4.81 6.99 -1.78
C ASN A 76 3.67 6.96 -0.76
N GLU A 77 4.08 7.02 0.52
CA GLU A 77 3.39 7.78 1.58
C GLU A 77 1.88 7.54 1.74
N ARG A 78 1.47 6.28 1.90
CA ARG A 78 0.31 6.03 2.77
C ARG A 78 0.74 6.48 4.15
N GLN A 79 0.11 7.55 4.65
CA GLN A 79 0.20 8.09 6.02
C GLN A 79 1.23 7.34 6.87
N VAL A 80 2.43 7.91 7.03
CA VAL A 80 3.35 7.44 8.06
C VAL A 80 2.55 7.55 9.36
N VAL A 81 1.96 6.43 9.80
CA VAL A 81 1.65 6.28 11.20
C VAL A 81 3.01 6.45 11.83
N SER A 82 3.26 7.63 12.39
CA SER A 82 4.51 7.90 13.08
C SER A 82 4.75 6.69 13.96
N TRP A 83 5.92 6.05 13.83
CA TRP A 83 6.19 4.85 14.61
C TRP A 83 6.02 5.13 16.11
N HIS A 84 6.12 6.40 16.54
CA HIS A 84 5.75 6.89 17.86
C HIS A 84 4.28 6.59 18.22
N GLY A 85 3.33 6.86 17.33
CA GLY A 85 1.90 6.57 17.56
C GLY A 85 1.60 5.07 17.53
N LEU A 86 2.29 4.29 16.69
CA LEU A 86 2.22 2.82 16.74
C LEU A 86 2.75 2.30 18.07
N LEU A 87 3.91 2.80 18.49
CA LEU A 87 4.57 2.43 19.73
C LEU A 87 3.71 2.79 20.94
N GLU A 88 3.10 3.98 20.97
CA GLU A 88 2.17 4.38 22.03
C GLU A 88 0.97 3.44 22.12
N ARG A 89 0.35 3.11 20.97
CA ARG A 89 -0.76 2.15 20.91
C ARG A 89 -0.36 0.77 21.39
N TRP A 90 0.79 0.25 20.96
CA TRP A 90 1.30 -1.04 21.42
C TRP A 90 1.61 -1.02 22.92
N THR A 91 2.18 0.07 23.43
CA THR A 91 2.46 0.25 24.86
C THR A 91 1.17 0.19 25.68
N GLN A 92 0.08 0.78 25.18
CA GLN A 92 -1.21 0.77 25.87
C GLN A 92 -1.93 -0.58 25.75
N ARG A 93 -1.96 -1.19 24.56
CA ARG A 93 -2.78 -2.39 24.29
C ARG A 93 -2.05 -3.72 24.53
N ALA A 94 -0.74 -3.73 24.38
CA ALA A 94 0.10 -4.93 24.40
C ALA A 94 1.47 -4.63 25.07
N PRO A 95 1.50 -4.25 26.37
CA PRO A 95 2.75 -3.91 27.05
C PRO A 95 3.76 -5.09 27.10
N LEU A 96 3.27 -6.33 27.16
CA LEU A 96 4.13 -7.52 27.11
C LEU A 96 4.84 -7.66 25.77
N PHE A 97 4.18 -7.33 24.66
CA PHE A 97 4.80 -7.31 23.33
C PHE A 97 5.98 -6.33 23.28
N ILE A 98 5.80 -5.13 23.82
CA ILE A 98 6.86 -4.12 23.91
C ILE A 98 8.03 -4.62 24.75
N GLN A 99 7.75 -5.22 25.92
CA GLN A 99 8.80 -5.78 26.77
C GLN A 99 9.57 -6.91 26.09
N GLN A 100 8.89 -7.80 25.37
CA GLN A 100 9.52 -8.89 24.64
C GLN A 100 10.39 -8.37 23.49
N LEU A 101 9.90 -7.40 22.71
CA LEU A 101 10.71 -6.74 21.69
C LEU A 101 11.94 -6.06 22.29
N LYS A 102 11.79 -5.36 23.42
CA LYS A 102 12.91 -4.73 24.14
C LYS A 102 13.97 -5.76 24.53
N ASN A 103 13.57 -6.89 25.10
CA ASN A 103 14.48 -7.97 25.47
C ASN A 103 15.25 -8.51 24.26
N ILE A 104 14.58 -8.74 23.14
CA ILE A 104 15.22 -9.17 21.89
C ILE A 104 16.21 -8.11 21.38
N LEU A 105 15.83 -6.83 21.37
CA LEU A 105 16.72 -5.77 20.90
C LEU A 105 17.97 -5.63 21.78
N LEU A 106 17.84 -5.82 23.09
CA LEU A 106 19.00 -5.87 24.00
C LEU A 106 19.91 -7.05 23.69
N TYR A 107 19.34 -8.24 23.50
CA TYR A 107 20.09 -9.44 23.07
C TYR A 107 20.86 -9.19 21.75
N LEU A 108 20.20 -8.63 20.74
CA LEU A 108 20.82 -8.35 19.44
C LEU A 108 21.95 -7.31 19.55
N GLN A 109 21.81 -6.33 20.45
CA GLN A 109 22.83 -5.34 20.75
C GLN A 109 24.05 -5.95 21.45
N GLU A 110 23.84 -6.83 22.44
CA GLU A 110 24.91 -7.55 23.13
C GLU A 110 25.74 -8.42 22.17
N ARG A 111 25.09 -8.99 21.15
CA ARG A 111 25.73 -9.73 20.05
C ARG A 111 26.46 -8.85 19.04
N GLN A 112 26.38 -7.52 19.18
CA GLN A 112 27.01 -6.53 18.30
C GLN A 112 26.64 -6.72 16.81
N TYR A 113 25.42 -7.17 16.53
CA TYR A 113 25.00 -7.33 15.15
C TYR A 113 24.82 -5.98 14.45
N PRO A 114 25.23 -5.84 13.17
CA PRO A 114 24.96 -4.64 12.39
C PRO A 114 23.46 -4.36 12.32
N LEU A 115 23.06 -3.09 12.24
CA LEU A 115 21.65 -2.67 12.25
C LEU A 115 20.78 -3.44 11.23
N GLU A 116 21.27 -3.60 10.00
CA GLU A 116 20.56 -4.37 8.97
C GLU A 116 20.43 -5.85 9.31
N LYS A 117 21.43 -6.46 9.96
CA LYS A 117 21.34 -7.84 10.43
C LYS A 117 20.32 -7.96 11.57
N GLN A 118 20.29 -7.03 12.51
CA GLN A 118 19.28 -6.99 13.58
C GLN A 118 17.87 -6.92 12.98
N ARG A 119 17.68 -5.98 12.04
CA ARG A 119 16.43 -5.78 11.30
C ARG A 119 15.98 -7.05 10.58
N GLN A 120 16.88 -7.71 9.86
CA GLN A 120 16.57 -8.96 9.16
C GLN A 120 16.17 -10.09 10.11
N LEU A 121 16.89 -10.26 11.22
CA LEU A 121 16.59 -11.31 12.20
C LEU A 121 15.20 -11.16 12.83
N LEU A 122 14.73 -9.92 13.06
CA LEU A 122 13.43 -9.64 13.67
C LEU A 122 12.22 -10.13 12.85
N TYR A 123 12.37 -10.27 11.53
CA TYR A 123 11.34 -10.82 10.63
C TYR A 123 11.81 -12.05 9.84
N ALA A 124 12.90 -12.68 10.27
CA ALA A 124 13.44 -13.85 9.59
C ALA A 124 12.47 -15.03 9.71
N THR A 125 12.31 -15.77 8.61
CA THR A 125 11.60 -17.06 8.59
C THR A 125 12.56 -18.25 8.69
N VAL A 126 13.86 -17.99 8.47
CA VAL A 126 14.95 -18.97 8.57
C VAL A 126 16.03 -18.35 9.44
N PHE A 127 16.35 -19.02 10.55
CA PHE A 127 17.39 -18.59 11.48
C PHE A 127 18.63 -19.48 11.33
N PRO A 128 19.84 -18.92 11.51
CA PRO A 128 21.04 -19.74 11.68
C PRO A 128 20.91 -20.67 12.89
N GLU A 129 21.55 -21.85 12.85
CA GLU A 129 21.49 -22.84 13.95
C GLU A 129 21.92 -22.27 15.31
N PHE A 130 22.84 -21.30 15.33
CA PHE A 130 23.31 -20.67 16.57
C PHE A 130 22.33 -19.62 17.16
N GLU A 131 21.22 -19.32 16.50
CA GLU A 131 20.19 -18.38 16.93
C GLU A 131 18.90 -19.06 17.38
N GLU A 132 18.97 -20.31 17.84
CA GLU A 132 17.79 -21.10 18.23
C GLU A 132 16.96 -20.43 19.35
N ALA A 133 17.63 -19.82 20.34
CA ALA A 133 16.97 -19.07 21.39
C ALA A 133 16.22 -17.84 20.84
N LEU A 134 16.85 -17.08 19.95
CA LEU A 134 16.22 -15.92 19.30
C LEU A 134 15.03 -16.35 18.43
N ARG A 135 15.19 -17.46 17.71
CA ARG A 135 14.11 -18.06 16.92
C ARG A 135 12.91 -18.38 17.80
N TYR A 136 13.10 -19.05 18.94
CA TYR A 136 12.02 -19.40 19.84
C TYR A 136 11.28 -18.15 20.37
N GLU A 137 12.02 -17.11 20.76
CA GLU A 137 11.43 -15.85 21.21
C GLU A 137 10.59 -15.19 20.10
N ILE A 138 11.11 -15.13 18.87
CA ILE A 138 10.38 -14.55 17.74
C ILE A 138 9.15 -15.39 17.37
N GLU A 139 9.25 -16.72 17.36
CA GLU A 139 8.11 -17.61 17.10
C GLU A 139 7.03 -17.47 18.19
N THR A 140 7.45 -17.31 19.44
CA THR A 140 6.56 -17.07 20.59
C THR A 140 5.82 -15.76 20.45
N ILE A 141 6.53 -14.65 20.19
CA ILE A 141 5.92 -13.33 19.98
C ILE A 141 4.96 -13.37 18.79
N ARG A 142 5.37 -13.99 17.68
CA ARG A 142 4.52 -14.13 16.49
C ARG A 142 3.23 -14.90 16.79
N SER A 143 3.28 -15.91 17.66
CA SER A 143 2.11 -16.69 18.04
C SER A 143 1.19 -15.98 19.04
N ILE A 144 1.74 -15.19 19.97
CA ILE A 144 0.96 -14.55 21.05
C ILE A 144 0.43 -13.18 20.60
N HIS A 145 1.22 -12.46 19.80
CA HIS A 145 0.98 -11.08 19.39
C HIS A 145 0.92 -10.98 17.87
N GLU A 146 0.13 -11.84 17.21
CA GLU A 146 0.07 -11.95 15.74
C GLU A 146 -0.19 -10.59 15.06
N VAL A 147 -1.13 -9.81 15.59
CA VAL A 147 -1.52 -8.50 15.03
C VAL A 147 -0.39 -7.48 15.20
N GLU A 148 0.11 -7.28 16.43
CA GLU A 148 1.21 -6.36 16.70
C GLU A 148 2.48 -6.75 15.95
N TYR A 149 2.81 -8.04 15.90
CA TYR A 149 3.98 -8.56 15.21
C TYR A 149 3.86 -8.31 13.70
N THR A 150 2.69 -8.52 13.11
CA THR A 150 2.46 -8.22 11.69
C THR A 150 2.64 -6.73 11.40
N GLU A 151 2.05 -5.85 12.23
CA GLU A 151 2.23 -4.40 12.10
C GLU A 151 3.71 -3.98 12.27
N PHE A 152 4.41 -4.60 13.23
CA PHE A 152 5.83 -4.36 13.50
C PHE A 152 6.72 -4.76 12.32
N VAL A 153 6.51 -5.94 11.74
CA VAL A 153 7.27 -6.39 10.56
C VAL A 153 7.01 -5.49 9.35
N GLN A 154 5.75 -5.08 9.14
CA GLN A 154 5.41 -4.14 8.08
C GLN A 154 6.13 -2.79 8.28
N LEU A 155 6.07 -2.24 9.51
CA LEU A 155 6.77 -1.01 9.86
C LEU A 155 8.27 -1.14 9.57
N LEU A 156 8.92 -2.19 10.08
CA LEU A 156 10.35 -2.42 9.88
C LEU A 156 10.75 -2.55 8.41
N ARG A 157 9.87 -3.05 7.53
CA ARG A 157 10.15 -3.11 6.09
C ARG A 157 10.09 -1.74 5.42
N THR A 158 9.32 -0.81 5.96
CA THR A 158 9.12 0.53 5.38
C THR A 158 10.10 1.59 5.88
N LEU A 159 10.65 1.44 7.09
CA LEU A 159 11.54 2.45 7.67
C LEU A 159 12.90 2.51 6.94
N LYS A 160 13.42 3.73 6.77
CA LYS A 160 14.82 3.98 6.35
C LYS A 160 15.78 3.59 7.49
N PRO A 161 17.05 3.26 7.20
CA PRO A 161 18.02 2.84 8.21
C PRO A 161 18.11 3.78 9.42
N GLU A 162 18.13 5.09 9.20
CA GLU A 162 18.22 6.10 10.26
C GLU A 162 16.98 6.09 11.16
N GLN A 163 15.82 5.79 10.59
CA GLN A 163 14.56 5.70 11.34
C GLN A 163 14.47 4.38 12.12
N VAL A 164 15.01 3.29 11.59
CA VAL A 164 15.11 2.00 12.31
C VAL A 164 15.98 2.16 13.54
N GLU A 165 17.13 2.84 13.41
CA GLU A 165 18.01 3.11 14.54
C GLU A 165 17.30 3.92 15.63
N GLN A 166 16.63 5.02 15.26
CA GLN A 166 15.84 5.83 16.20
C GLN A 166 14.75 5.02 16.89
N PHE A 167 13.99 4.23 16.11
CA PHE A 167 12.92 3.39 16.63
C PHE A 167 13.46 2.34 17.62
N PHE A 168 14.58 1.69 17.32
CA PHE A 168 15.21 0.73 18.25
C PHE A 168 15.72 1.39 19.51
N VAL A 169 16.30 2.59 19.41
CA VAL A 169 16.72 3.37 20.59
C VAL A 169 15.51 3.67 21.47
N THR A 170 14.39 4.10 20.90
CA THR A 170 13.18 4.41 21.68
C THR A 170 12.54 3.16 22.29
N LEU A 171 12.49 2.02 21.58
CA LEU A 171 11.98 0.76 22.14
C LEU A 171 12.80 0.25 23.33
N LYS A 172 14.09 0.59 23.39
CA LYS A 172 15.00 0.17 24.48
C LYS A 172 14.93 1.08 25.71
N GLN A 173 14.43 2.31 25.58
CA GLN A 173 14.17 3.20 26.72
C GLN A 173 13.06 2.60 27.61
#